data_AF-A0A9X3BH52-F1
#
_entry.id   AF-A0A9X3BH52-F1
#
_cell.length_a   1.000
_cell.length_b   1.000
_cell.length_c   1.000
_cell.angle_alpha   90.00
_cell.angle_beta   90.00
_cell.angle_gamma   90.00
#
_symmetry.space_group_name_H-M   'P 1'
#
loop_
_entity.id
_entity.type
_entity.pdbx_description
1 polymer ?
#
loop_
_entity_poly.entity_id
_entity_poly.type
_entity_poly.pdbx_seq_one_letter_code
_entity_poly.pdbx_strand_id
1 'polypeptide(L)'
;MAAERLRDLITRVPAPPGRGVPFAITAERFADIPAALARLVDTVVEVAPLRERSGDILPLAAHIARQARGRDVGFTPAAARALQGFGWPGNTDQLGSVVRHAVSRTDLVDVAHLPSEVLAGSTRRLTRIEAFERGEIIRVLAFGAPTMAEAARELGMSRATLYRKIAQYDIDVARLHG
;
A
#
# COMPACT_ATOMS: atom_id res chain seq x y z
N MET A 1 -11.30 -28.07 13.56
CA MET A 1 -12.79 -28.06 13.62
C MET A 1 -13.42 -27.16 12.55
N ALA A 2 -13.04 -25.88 12.41
CA ALA A 2 -13.64 -24.99 11.39
C ALA A 2 -13.36 -25.41 9.94
N ALA A 3 -12.12 -25.80 9.61
CA ALA A 3 -11.75 -26.23 8.25
C ALA A 3 -12.48 -27.50 7.79
N GLU A 4 -12.71 -28.46 8.69
CA GLU A 4 -13.50 -29.68 8.40
C GLU A 4 -14.96 -29.35 8.10
N ARG A 5 -15.57 -28.44 8.87
CA ARG A 5 -16.94 -27.97 8.59
C ARG A 5 -17.03 -27.28 7.23
N LEU A 6 -16.03 -26.46 6.88
CA LEU A 6 -16.00 -25.79 5.58
C LEU A 6 -15.81 -26.77 4.43
N ARG A 7 -14.92 -27.76 4.59
CA ARG A 7 -14.75 -28.87 3.63
C ARG A 7 -16.07 -29.61 3.41
N ASP A 8 -16.75 -29.99 4.48
CA ASP A 8 -18.04 -30.69 4.40
C ASP A 8 -19.12 -29.83 3.72
N LEU A 9 -19.09 -28.52 3.92
CA LEU A 9 -20.00 -27.61 3.23
C LEU A 9 -19.71 -27.59 1.71
N ILE A 10 -18.45 -27.44 1.32
CA ILE A 10 -18.02 -27.37 -0.09
C ILE A 10 -18.37 -28.67 -0.84
N THR A 11 -18.19 -29.83 -0.21
CA THR A 11 -18.44 -31.13 -0.84
C THR A 11 -19.92 -31.52 -0.91
N ARG A 12 -20.78 -30.90 -0.08
CA ARG A 12 -22.22 -31.20 -0.03
C ARG A 12 -23.06 -30.35 -0.98
N VAL A 13 -22.53 -29.27 -1.54
CA VAL A 13 -23.30 -28.44 -2.46
C VAL A 13 -23.55 -29.25 -3.75
N PRO A 14 -24.81 -29.41 -4.18
CA PRO A 14 -25.14 -30.10 -5.41
C PRO A 14 -24.45 -29.41 -6.59
N ALA A 15 -23.67 -30.18 -7.35
CA ALA A 15 -22.97 -29.67 -8.50
C ALA A 15 -23.12 -30.68 -9.67
N PRO A 16 -23.09 -30.21 -10.93
CA PRO A 16 -23.22 -31.09 -12.09
C PRO A 16 -22.20 -32.23 -12.04
N PRO A 17 -22.54 -33.44 -12.52
CA PRO A 17 -21.58 -34.54 -12.55
C PRO A 17 -20.28 -34.11 -13.24
N GLY A 18 -19.14 -34.27 -12.54
CA GLY A 18 -17.82 -33.87 -13.01
C GLY A 18 -17.43 -32.40 -12.78
N ARG A 19 -18.27 -31.57 -12.15
CA ARG A 19 -17.92 -30.21 -11.71
C ARG A 19 -18.18 -30.08 -10.22
N GLY A 20 -17.13 -29.96 -9.42
CA GLY A 20 -17.26 -29.54 -8.02
C GLY A 20 -17.66 -28.06 -7.92
N VAL A 21 -17.98 -27.60 -6.71
CA VAL A 21 -18.18 -26.16 -6.47
C VAL A 21 -16.84 -25.44 -6.54
N PRO A 22 -16.72 -24.39 -7.38
CA PRO A 22 -15.50 -23.61 -7.40
C PRO A 22 -15.34 -22.86 -6.08
N PHE A 23 -14.15 -22.96 -5.49
CA PHE A 23 -13.77 -22.18 -4.32
C PHE A 23 -12.36 -21.62 -4.52
N ALA A 24 -12.05 -20.54 -3.81
CA ALA A 24 -10.73 -19.94 -3.77
C ALA A 24 -10.33 -19.66 -2.32
N ILE A 25 -9.05 -19.86 -2.01
CA ILE A 25 -8.44 -19.55 -0.72
C ILE A 25 -7.16 -18.77 -0.99
N THR A 26 -6.90 -17.75 -0.18
CA THR A 26 -5.63 -17.03 -0.15
C THR A 26 -4.82 -17.47 1.07
N ALA A 27 -3.52 -17.67 0.87
CA ALA A 27 -2.55 -17.97 1.92
C ALA A 27 -1.17 -17.45 1.50
N GLU A 28 -0.32 -17.11 2.48
CA GLU A 28 1.07 -16.69 2.18
C GLU A 28 1.89 -17.86 1.61
N ARG A 29 1.68 -19.06 2.15
CA ARG A 29 2.26 -20.30 1.62
C ARG A 29 1.17 -21.36 1.54
N PHE A 30 1.28 -22.24 0.56
CA PHE A 30 0.37 -23.37 0.43
C PHE A 30 0.34 -24.25 1.70
N ALA A 31 1.49 -24.37 2.38
CA ALA A 31 1.61 -25.11 3.64
C ALA A 31 0.81 -24.52 4.81
N ASP A 32 0.41 -23.24 4.73
CA ASP A 32 -0.40 -22.58 5.75
C ASP A 32 -1.90 -22.90 5.59
N ILE A 33 -2.30 -23.53 4.48
CA ILE A 33 -3.67 -23.96 4.23
C ILE A 33 -3.97 -25.22 5.07
N PRO A 34 -5.06 -25.25 5.86
CA PRO A 34 -5.45 -26.44 6.60
C PRO A 34 -5.57 -27.67 5.70
N ALA A 35 -5.01 -28.81 6.13
CA ALA A 35 -4.93 -30.02 5.31
C ALA A 35 -6.27 -30.49 4.72
N ALA A 36 -7.37 -30.30 5.45
CA ALA A 36 -8.73 -30.63 4.99
C ALA A 36 -9.15 -29.86 3.72
N LEU A 37 -8.68 -28.62 3.56
CA LEU A 37 -8.98 -27.75 2.43
C LEU A 37 -7.90 -27.85 1.34
N ALA A 38 -6.63 -27.99 1.73
CA ALA A 38 -5.52 -28.13 0.80
C ALA A 38 -5.71 -29.32 -0.16
N ARG A 39 -6.33 -30.41 0.32
CA ARG A 39 -6.68 -31.59 -0.49
C ARG A 39 -7.75 -31.35 -1.56
N LEU A 40 -8.50 -30.26 -1.45
CA LEU A 40 -9.52 -29.87 -2.43
C LEU A 40 -8.96 -28.90 -3.49
N VAL A 41 -7.74 -28.39 -3.31
CA VAL A 41 -7.14 -27.40 -4.21
C VAL A 41 -6.51 -28.13 -5.40
N ASP A 42 -7.07 -27.91 -6.59
CA ASP A 42 -6.60 -28.49 -7.85
C ASP A 42 -5.58 -27.60 -8.56
N THR A 43 -5.71 -26.27 -8.44
CA THR A 43 -4.81 -25.30 -9.07
C THR A 43 -4.35 -24.27 -8.04
N VAL A 44 -3.04 -24.00 -8.03
CA VAL A 44 -2.43 -22.94 -7.25
C VAL A 44 -1.97 -21.85 -8.22
N VAL A 45 -2.41 -20.62 -7.99
CA VAL A 45 -1.95 -19.45 -8.75
C VAL A 45 -1.12 -18.59 -7.82
N GLU A 46 0.17 -18.49 -8.10
CA GLU A 46 1.03 -17.55 -7.39
C GLU A 46 0.73 -16.13 -7.86
N VAL A 47 0.38 -15.26 -6.90
CA VAL A 47 0.14 -13.85 -7.18
C VAL A 47 1.46 -13.10 -7.00
N ALA A 48 2.03 -12.65 -8.13
CA ALA A 48 3.24 -11.84 -8.10
C ALA A 48 3.01 -10.57 -7.25
N PRO A 49 4.02 -10.14 -6.47
CA PRO A 49 3.94 -8.94 -5.66
C PRO A 49 3.79 -7.69 -6.54
N LEU A 50 3.09 -6.68 -6.03
CA LEU A 50 2.75 -5.49 -6.83
C LEU A 50 3.97 -4.73 -7.38
N ARG A 51 5.14 -4.83 -6.75
CA ARG A 51 6.41 -4.25 -7.23
C ARG A 51 6.87 -4.83 -8.58
N GLU A 52 6.48 -6.06 -8.91
CA GLU A 52 6.78 -6.71 -10.19
C GLU A 52 5.74 -6.35 -11.25
N ARG A 53 4.67 -5.62 -10.86
CA ARG A 53 3.51 -5.28 -11.67
C ARG A 53 3.13 -3.80 -11.52
N SER A 54 4.11 -2.92 -11.66
CA SER A 54 3.91 -1.47 -11.44
C SER A 54 2.82 -0.85 -12.33
N GLY A 55 2.56 -1.42 -13.51
CA GLY A 55 1.47 -1.02 -14.41
C GLY A 55 0.07 -1.22 -13.82
N ASP A 56 -0.09 -2.13 -12.86
CA ASP A 56 -1.39 -2.42 -12.24
C ASP A 56 -1.71 -1.51 -11.05
N ILE A 57 -0.73 -0.75 -10.54
CA ILE A 57 -0.88 0.09 -9.34
C ILE A 57 -1.99 1.14 -9.53
N LEU A 58 -1.96 1.91 -10.63
CA LEU A 58 -2.96 2.97 -10.85
C LEU A 58 -4.36 2.42 -11.16
N PRO A 59 -4.53 1.41 -12.04
CA PRO A 59 -5.84 0.77 -12.22
C PRO A 59 -6.43 0.23 -10.91
N LEU A 60 -5.61 -0.42 -10.08
CA LEU A 60 -6.05 -0.91 -8.77
C LEU A 60 -6.40 0.24 -7.82
N ALA A 61 -5.57 1.28 -7.75
CA ALA A 61 -5.83 2.46 -6.93
C ALA A 61 -7.15 3.14 -7.32
N ALA A 62 -7.40 3.34 -8.61
CA ALA A 62 -8.66 3.89 -9.11
C ALA A 62 -9.85 3.00 -8.77
N HIS A 63 -9.71 1.67 -8.94
CA HIS A 63 -10.76 0.72 -8.59
C HIS A 63 -11.11 0.77 -7.10
N ILE A 64 -10.09 0.75 -6.22
CA ILE A 64 -10.26 0.80 -4.77
C ILE A 64 -10.87 2.13 -4.34
N ALA A 65 -10.42 3.24 -4.93
CA ALA A 65 -10.97 4.56 -4.67
C ALA A 65 -12.47 4.62 -5.01
N ARG A 66 -12.84 4.10 -6.18
CA ARG A 66 -14.23 4.02 -6.62
C ARG A 66 -15.08 3.14 -5.72
N GLN A 67 -14.57 1.98 -5.30
CA GLN A 67 -15.24 1.10 -4.33
C GLN A 67 -15.47 1.82 -2.98
N ALA A 68 -14.51 2.61 -2.53
CA ALA A 68 -14.59 3.31 -1.25
C ALA A 68 -15.51 4.54 -1.26
N ARG A 69 -15.62 5.24 -2.40
CA ARG A 69 -16.38 6.50 -2.52
C ARG A 69 -17.70 6.37 -3.27
N GLY A 70 -17.92 5.26 -3.97
CA GLY A 70 -19.07 5.07 -4.87
C GLY A 70 -19.01 5.89 -6.16
N ARG A 71 -17.89 6.56 -6.44
CA ARG A 71 -17.67 7.42 -7.61
C ARG A 71 -16.18 7.52 -7.94
N ASP A 72 -15.87 8.01 -9.13
CA ASP A 72 -14.48 8.17 -9.56
C ASP A 72 -13.76 9.26 -8.73
N VAL A 73 -12.49 8.98 -8.45
CA VAL A 73 -11.58 9.86 -7.69
C VAL A 73 -10.32 10.04 -8.53
N GLY A 74 -9.87 11.28 -8.66
CA GLY A 74 -8.67 11.61 -9.42
C GLY A 74 -7.40 11.41 -8.61
N PHE A 75 -6.28 11.17 -9.30
CA PHE A 75 -4.94 11.24 -8.75
C PHE A 75 -4.14 12.27 -9.55
N THR A 76 -3.42 13.16 -8.87
CA THR A 76 -2.50 14.08 -9.55
C THR A 76 -1.34 13.28 -10.19
N PRO A 77 -0.67 13.82 -11.22
CA PRO A 77 0.52 13.17 -11.78
C PRO A 77 1.61 12.90 -10.74
N ALA A 78 1.77 13.78 -9.75
CA ALA A 78 2.73 13.60 -8.66
C ALA A 78 2.34 12.43 -7.73
N ALA A 79 1.06 12.36 -7.32
CA ALA A 79 0.57 11.23 -6.53
C ALA A 79 0.66 9.91 -7.30
N ALA A 80 0.33 9.92 -8.59
CA ALA A 80 0.41 8.75 -9.44
C ALA A 80 1.85 8.21 -9.53
N ARG A 81 2.83 9.09 -9.77
CA ARG A 81 4.26 8.72 -9.75
C ARG A 81 4.70 8.16 -8.40
N ALA A 82 4.27 8.77 -7.29
CA ALA A 82 4.62 8.30 -5.95
C ALA A 82 4.04 6.90 -5.66
N LEU A 83 2.78 6.66 -6.02
CA LEU A 83 2.16 5.34 -5.88
C LEU A 83 2.90 4.28 -6.72
N GLN A 84 3.25 4.59 -7.96
CA GLN A 84 3.96 3.67 -8.86
C GLN A 84 5.40 3.40 -8.44
N GLY A 85 6.06 4.38 -7.84
CA GLY A 85 7.46 4.28 -7.39
C GLY A 85 7.65 3.56 -6.05
N PHE A 86 6.58 3.21 -5.36
CA PHE A 86 6.65 2.53 -4.06
C PHE A 86 6.63 1.00 -4.21
N GLY A 87 7.40 0.30 -3.37
CA GLY A 87 7.59 -1.16 -3.49
C GLY A 87 6.46 -2.02 -2.91
N TRP A 88 5.45 -1.42 -2.27
CA TRP A 88 4.27 -2.10 -1.70
C TRP A 88 4.59 -3.41 -0.95
N PRO A 89 5.39 -3.38 0.14
CA PRO A 89 5.72 -4.59 0.91
C PRO A 89 4.50 -5.31 1.49
N GLY A 90 3.39 -4.59 1.73
CA GLY A 90 2.09 -5.19 2.09
C GLY A 90 1.15 -5.38 0.89
N ASN A 91 1.68 -5.41 -0.32
CA ASN A 91 0.99 -5.69 -1.59
C ASN A 91 -0.32 -4.89 -1.75
N THR A 92 -1.37 -5.52 -2.27
CA THR A 92 -2.69 -4.91 -2.51
C THR A 92 -3.39 -4.46 -1.23
N ASP A 93 -3.12 -5.10 -0.10
CA ASP A 93 -3.73 -4.73 1.19
C ASP A 93 -3.20 -3.37 1.66
N GLN A 94 -1.89 -3.16 1.57
CA GLN A 94 -1.26 -1.88 1.89
C GLN A 94 -1.70 -0.80 0.91
N LEU A 95 -1.66 -1.06 -0.41
CA LEU A 95 -2.18 -0.11 -1.41
C LEU A 95 -3.61 0.28 -1.09
N GLY A 96 -4.47 -0.70 -0.78
CA GLY A 96 -5.86 -0.45 -0.47
C GLY A 96 -6.05 0.38 0.79
N SER A 97 -5.27 0.13 1.85
CA SER A 97 -5.32 0.95 3.05
C SER A 97 -4.90 2.40 2.78
N VAL A 98 -3.83 2.60 2.01
CA VAL A 98 -3.32 3.92 1.65
C VAL A 98 -4.34 4.70 0.82
N VAL A 99 -4.88 4.06 -0.22
CA VAL A 99 -5.86 4.69 -1.12
C VAL A 99 -7.14 5.03 -0.37
N ARG A 100 -7.73 4.07 0.38
CA ARG A 100 -8.96 4.32 1.16
C ARG A 100 -8.79 5.50 2.12
N HIS A 101 -7.62 5.60 2.74
CA HIS A 101 -7.30 6.71 3.63
C HIS A 101 -7.17 8.05 2.89
N ALA A 102 -6.46 8.08 1.77
CA ALA A 102 -6.30 9.30 0.98
C ALA A 102 -7.64 9.84 0.46
N VAL A 103 -8.47 8.97 -0.12
CA VAL A 103 -9.78 9.36 -0.70
C VAL A 103 -10.84 9.68 0.35
N SER A 104 -10.60 9.37 1.63
CA SER A 104 -11.49 9.81 2.71
C SER A 104 -11.45 11.34 2.91
N ARG A 105 -10.37 12.00 2.46
CA ARG A 105 -10.09 13.42 2.68
C ARG A 105 -10.29 14.31 1.47
N THR A 106 -10.27 13.74 0.26
CA THR A 106 -10.30 14.50 -1.00
C THR A 106 -10.84 13.64 -2.14
N ASP A 107 -11.32 14.30 -3.20
CA ASP A 107 -11.72 13.66 -4.46
C ASP A 107 -10.64 13.80 -5.56
N LEU A 108 -9.57 14.54 -5.26
CA LEU A 108 -8.35 14.61 -6.06
C LEU A 108 -7.16 14.34 -5.14
N VAL A 109 -6.65 13.12 -5.19
CA VAL A 109 -5.53 12.67 -4.37
C VAL A 109 -4.24 13.25 -4.92
N ASP A 110 -3.65 14.14 -4.13
CA ASP A 110 -2.30 14.66 -4.31
C ASP A 110 -1.30 14.05 -3.31
N VAL A 111 0.00 14.28 -3.49
CA VAL A 111 1.09 13.77 -2.65
C VAL A 111 0.89 14.05 -1.15
N ALA A 112 0.31 15.20 -0.80
CA ALA A 112 0.02 15.58 0.59
C ALA A 112 -1.00 14.66 1.29
N HIS A 113 -1.79 13.91 0.52
CA HIS A 113 -2.78 12.96 1.03
C HIS A 113 -2.21 11.55 1.20
N LEU A 114 -1.05 11.29 0.60
CA LEU A 114 -0.37 10.00 0.70
C LEU A 114 0.45 9.93 1.99
N PRO A 115 0.54 8.74 2.61
CA PRO A 115 1.42 8.57 3.74
C PRO A 115 2.85 8.83 3.29
N SER A 116 3.60 9.38 4.22
CA SER A 116 4.93 9.85 3.96
C SER A 116 5.77 8.71 3.31
N GLU A 117 5.67 7.47 3.81
CA GLU A 117 6.46 6.29 3.35
C GLU A 117 6.42 6.11 1.82
N VAL A 118 5.25 6.32 1.22
CA VAL A 118 5.04 6.19 -0.24
C VAL A 118 5.83 7.25 -1.01
N LEU A 119 5.99 8.44 -0.46
CA LEU A 119 6.65 9.56 -1.13
C LEU A 119 8.17 9.35 -1.30
N ALA A 120 8.83 8.59 -0.41
CA ALA A 120 10.28 8.35 -0.53
C ALA A 120 10.65 7.06 -1.26
N GLY A 121 9.73 6.14 -1.50
CA GLY A 121 10.12 4.81 -1.99
C GLY A 121 10.80 3.93 -0.93
N SER A 122 10.80 4.30 0.35
CA SER A 122 11.48 3.54 1.41
C SER A 122 10.79 2.19 1.64
N THR A 123 11.49 1.09 1.43
CA THR A 123 11.00 -0.28 1.64
C THR A 123 10.96 -0.70 3.11
N ARG A 124 11.54 0.11 4.00
CA ARG A 124 11.60 -0.13 5.45
C ARG A 124 10.27 0.30 6.12
N ARG A 125 9.67 -0.62 6.87
CA ARG A 125 8.52 -0.32 7.74
C ARG A 125 8.98 0.58 8.90
N LEU A 126 8.44 1.80 8.97
CA LEU A 126 8.75 2.75 10.04
C LEU A 126 7.89 2.47 11.27
N THR A 127 8.41 2.77 12.45
CA THR A 127 7.60 2.85 13.67
C THR A 127 6.63 4.03 13.59
N ARG A 128 5.58 4.06 14.42
CA ARG A 128 4.62 5.18 14.45
C ARG A 128 5.30 6.53 14.70
N ILE A 129 6.33 6.56 15.55
CA ILE A 129 7.09 7.76 15.86
C ILE A 129 7.93 8.19 14.64
N GLU A 130 8.67 7.25 14.04
CA GLU A 130 9.46 7.55 12.83
C GLU A 130 8.56 7.99 11.67
N ALA A 131 7.40 7.37 11.46
CA ALA A 131 6.47 7.73 10.40
C ALA A 131 5.88 9.14 10.59
N PHE A 132 5.56 9.51 11.83
CA PHE A 132 5.11 10.86 12.19
C PHE A 132 6.21 11.89 11.97
N GLU A 133 7.40 11.65 12.54
CA GLU A 133 8.55 12.55 12.40
C GLU A 133 8.93 12.76 10.93
N ARG A 134 8.95 11.68 10.16
CA ARG A 134 9.20 11.72 8.72
C ARG A 134 8.12 12.46 7.95
N GLY A 135 6.85 12.31 8.33
CA GLY A 135 5.73 13.05 7.76
C GLY A 135 5.89 14.55 7.94
N GLU A 136 6.27 14.98 9.15
CA GLU A 136 6.54 16.39 9.44
C GLU A 136 7.73 16.94 8.64
N ILE A 137 8.82 16.17 8.52
CA ILE A 137 9.96 16.55 7.69
C ILE A 137 9.53 16.79 6.24
N ILE A 138 8.76 15.86 5.65
CA ILE A 138 8.27 16.02 4.28
C ILE A 138 7.33 17.20 4.15
N ARG A 139 6.40 17.40 5.09
CA ARG A 139 5.46 18.54 5.06
C ARG A 139 6.22 19.87 5.02
N VAL A 140 7.23 20.03 5.88
CA VAL A 140 8.05 21.25 5.95
C VAL A 140 8.90 21.42 4.70
N LEU A 141 9.51 20.36 4.18
CA LEU A 141 10.33 20.43 2.97
C LEU A 141 9.49 20.72 1.71
N ALA A 142 8.28 20.15 1.60
CA ALA A 142 7.42 20.33 0.44
C ALA A 142 6.68 21.68 0.44
N PHE A 143 6.27 22.18 1.62
CA PHE A 143 5.34 23.32 1.71
C PHE A 143 5.77 24.45 2.65
N GLY A 144 6.73 24.22 3.55
CA GLY A 144 7.04 25.15 4.66
C GLY A 144 8.24 26.06 4.42
N ALA A 145 9.33 25.53 3.87
CA ALA A 145 10.62 26.21 3.88
C ALA A 145 11.30 26.26 2.49
N PRO A 146 11.74 27.44 2.01
CA PRO A 146 12.48 27.57 0.75
C PRO A 146 13.94 27.11 0.88
N THR A 147 14.47 26.98 2.10
CA THR A 147 15.84 26.50 2.34
C THR A 147 15.91 25.42 3.41
N MET A 148 16.95 24.58 3.34
CA MET A 148 17.21 23.54 4.34
C MET A 148 17.51 24.10 5.74
N ALA A 149 18.02 25.33 5.82
CA ALA A 149 18.31 25.99 7.09
C ALA A 149 17.02 26.45 7.79
N GLU A 150 16.02 26.91 7.04
CA GLU A 150 14.70 27.26 7.56
C GLU A 150 13.92 26.01 7.94
N ALA A 151 13.95 24.97 7.10
CA ALA A 151 13.30 23.70 7.41
C ALA A 151 13.79 23.11 8.74
N ALA A 152 15.12 23.11 8.96
CA ALA A 152 15.71 22.64 10.20
C ALA A 152 15.25 23.47 11.42
N ARG A 153 15.17 24.80 11.27
CA ARG A 153 14.72 25.71 12.32
C ARG A 153 13.25 25.49 12.67
N GLU A 154 12.38 25.35 11.67
CA GLU A 154 10.95 25.08 11.86
C GLU A 154 10.71 23.74 12.54
N LEU A 155 11.49 22.72 12.17
CA LEU A 155 11.42 21.39 12.77
C LEU A 155 12.14 21.31 14.14
N GLY A 156 12.69 22.41 14.65
CA GLY A 156 13.36 22.46 15.95
C GLY A 156 14.64 21.61 16.04
N MET A 157 15.34 21.39 14.92
CA MET A 157 16.53 20.53 14.86
C MET A 157 17.73 21.22 14.19
N SER A 158 18.94 20.69 14.40
CA SER A 158 20.13 21.16 13.68
C SER A 158 20.11 20.71 12.22
N ARG A 159 20.78 21.44 11.32
CA ARG A 159 20.93 21.06 9.90
C ARG A 159 21.51 19.65 9.76
N ALA A 160 22.52 19.30 10.55
CA ALA A 160 23.13 17.97 10.54
C ALA A 160 22.14 16.86 10.94
N THR A 161 21.26 17.14 11.91
CA THR A 161 20.20 16.21 12.31
C THR A 161 19.17 16.02 11.20
N LEU A 162 18.78 17.11 10.54
CA LEU A 162 17.85 17.05 9.40
C LEU A 162 18.43 16.24 8.24
N TYR A 163 19.68 16.50 7.83
CA TYR A 163 20.35 15.71 6.79
C TYR A 163 20.43 14.22 7.16
N ARG A 164 20.76 13.90 8.41
CA ARG A 164 20.80 12.52 8.88
C ARG A 164 19.42 11.87 8.81
N LYS A 165 18.35 12.57 9.20
CA LYS A 165 16.98 12.06 9.14
C LYS A 165 16.48 11.90 7.71
N ILE A 166 16.82 12.83 6.81
CA ILE A 166 16.55 12.72 5.36
C ILE A 166 17.15 11.42 4.82
N ALA A 167 18.43 11.17 5.11
CA ALA A 167 19.11 9.94 4.68
C ALA A 167 18.51 8.68 5.36
N GLN A 168 18.27 8.72 6.67
CA GLN A 168 17.70 7.61 7.44
C GLN A 168 16.30 7.20 6.95
N TYR A 169 15.52 8.17 6.48
CA TYR A 169 14.15 8.00 6.02
C TYR A 169 14.01 7.95 4.50
N ASP A 170 15.14 7.91 3.80
CA ASP A 170 15.25 7.83 2.33
C ASP A 170 14.53 8.96 1.58
N ILE A 171 14.39 10.13 2.21
CA ILE A 171 13.56 11.22 1.67
C ILE A 171 14.24 11.80 0.42
N ASP A 172 13.65 11.56 -0.75
CA ASP A 172 14.08 12.16 -2.01
C ASP A 172 13.58 13.61 -2.10
N VAL A 173 14.44 14.55 -1.69
CA VAL A 173 14.16 15.98 -1.70
C VAL A 173 13.90 16.50 -3.12
N ALA A 174 14.52 15.92 -4.15
CA ALA A 174 14.32 16.36 -5.54
C ALA A 174 12.91 16.06 -6.02
N ARG A 175 12.33 14.92 -5.59
CA ARG A 175 10.95 14.53 -5.91
C ARG A 175 9.89 15.40 -5.21
N LEU A 176 10.23 16.10 -4.14
CA LEU A 176 9.30 16.95 -3.39
C LEU A 176 9.06 18.32 -4.05
N HIS A 177 9.96 18.78 -4.93
CA HIS A 177 9.91 20.10 -5.55
C HIS A 177 9.57 20.07 -7.07
N GLY A 178 8.98 18.97 -7.57
CA GLY A 178 8.69 18.77 -9.00
C GLY A 178 7.32 18.20 -9.33
#